data_AF-A0A966MNK7-F1
#
_entry.id   AF-A0A966MNK7-F1
#
_cell.length_a   1.000
_cell.length_b   1.000
_cell.length_c   1.000
_cell.angle_alpha   90.00
_cell.angle_beta   90.00
_cell.angle_gamma   90.00
#
_symmetry.space_group_name_H-M   'P 1'
#
loop_
_entity.id
_entity.type
_entity.pdbx_description
1 polymer ?
#
loop_
_entity_poly.entity_id
_entity_poly.type
_entity_poly.pdbx_seq_one_letter_code
_entity_poly.pdbx_strand_id
1 'polypeptide(L)'
;VIVMVPDVNQYAPHIEAVFGLLPASDPRHIPFSIADKSQRHQSPVAFALEFLLSVSDSRLAVSQMMDLLDVPAVRQRFGLDAGSLPLLRRWIQQAHIRWGLDARHRQPFMGDLGNQEVQGGQREQNTWMQGLKRMLLGYAVGADPTQRTDRDWHGIEPLAEVAGLDAALVGPLDRLLRALESWMHTVSQPATPAVWGQRLQALMADFLHSEAPQDAALLLQLHNSLQQWLQACEVAQLQEELPLSVVRDHWLTQLDQPHLAQRFMGGQLTFATLMPMRAIPFRMVCLLGMADGEFPRARPPLDFDLMARDLRPGDRSR
;
A
#
# COMPACT_ATOMS: atom_id res chain seq x y z
N VAL A 1 9.85 29.24 15.90
CA VAL A 1 9.28 28.57 17.09
C VAL A 1 9.27 27.08 16.79
N ILE A 2 9.56 26.22 17.76
CA ILE A 2 9.41 24.77 17.61
C ILE A 2 8.39 24.26 18.62
N VAL A 3 7.53 23.35 18.19
CA VAL A 3 6.60 22.60 19.04
C VAL A 3 6.97 21.12 18.94
N MET A 4 7.29 20.51 20.07
CA MET A 4 7.69 19.10 20.12
C MET A 4 6.63 18.25 20.82
N VAL A 5 6.35 17.08 20.25
CA VAL A 5 5.35 16.11 20.74
C VAL A 5 5.99 14.71 20.88
N PRO A 6 5.45 13.85 21.76
CA PRO A 6 5.89 12.47 21.87
C PRO A 6 5.70 11.72 20.56
N ASP A 7 4.60 11.87 19.84
CA ASP A 7 4.40 11.20 18.56
C ASP A 7 3.74 12.14 17.55
N VAL A 8 4.52 12.67 16.61
CA VAL A 8 4.01 13.62 15.63
C VAL A 8 2.95 13.04 14.69
N ASN A 9 2.92 11.71 14.50
CA ASN A 9 1.94 11.09 13.60
C ASN A 9 0.51 11.18 14.18
N GLN A 10 0.37 11.05 15.49
CA GLN A 10 -0.94 11.16 16.18
C GLN A 10 -1.45 12.62 16.21
N TYR A 11 -0.53 13.57 16.35
CA TYR A 11 -0.88 15.00 16.42
C TYR A 11 -1.07 15.63 15.03
N ALA A 12 -0.51 15.06 13.97
CA ALA A 12 -0.53 15.65 12.63
C ALA A 12 -1.93 16.05 12.12
N PRO A 13 -2.98 15.20 12.19
CA PRO A 13 -4.32 15.58 11.75
C PRO A 13 -4.89 16.76 12.55
N HIS A 14 -4.61 16.81 13.85
CA HIS A 14 -5.05 17.89 14.74
C HIS A 14 -4.34 19.21 14.44
N ILE A 15 -3.03 19.15 14.15
CA ILE A 15 -2.23 20.31 13.75
C ILE A 15 -2.77 20.87 12.44
N GLU A 16 -2.98 20.03 11.43
CA GLU A 16 -3.54 20.43 10.13
C GLU A 16 -4.96 20.99 10.27
N ALA A 17 -5.79 20.39 11.13
CA ALA A 17 -7.15 20.86 11.39
C ALA A 17 -7.21 22.21 12.13
N VAL A 18 -6.15 22.66 12.81
CA VAL A 18 -6.13 23.95 13.50
C VAL A 18 -5.41 25.01 12.68
N PHE A 19 -4.22 24.68 12.18
CA PHE A 19 -3.35 25.64 11.48
C PHE A 19 -3.61 25.69 9.96
N GLY A 20 -4.24 24.67 9.38
CA GLY A 20 -4.59 24.60 7.96
C GLY A 20 -5.95 25.18 7.59
N LEU A 21 -6.77 25.60 8.57
CA LEU A 21 -8.12 26.13 8.33
C LEU A 21 -8.13 27.47 7.58
N LEU A 22 -7.15 28.32 7.86
CA LEU A 22 -7.12 29.68 7.34
C LEU A 22 -6.28 29.75 6.06
N PRO A 23 -6.74 30.46 5.01
CA PRO A 23 -5.97 30.64 3.79
C PRO A 23 -4.71 31.48 4.07
N ALA A 24 -3.67 31.28 3.27
CA ALA A 24 -2.37 31.96 3.44
C ALA A 24 -2.45 33.49 3.36
N SER A 25 -3.53 34.05 2.83
CA SER A 25 -3.81 35.49 2.78
C SER A 25 -4.44 36.05 4.06
N ASP A 26 -4.96 35.21 4.96
CA ASP A 26 -5.54 35.65 6.23
C ASP A 26 -4.41 36.08 7.19
N PRO A 27 -4.47 37.27 7.80
CA PRO A 27 -3.42 37.76 8.69
C PRO A 27 -3.22 36.90 9.96
N ARG A 28 -4.18 36.03 10.31
CA ARG A 28 -4.07 35.09 11.42
C ARG A 28 -3.45 33.75 11.00
N HIS A 29 -3.22 33.52 9.72
CA HIS A 29 -2.56 32.31 9.23
C HIS A 29 -1.11 32.28 9.73
N ILE A 30 -0.75 31.19 10.40
CA ILE A 30 0.61 30.95 10.86
C ILE A 30 1.21 29.88 9.95
N PRO A 31 2.19 30.21 9.10
CA PRO A 31 2.89 29.22 8.29
C PRO A 31 3.53 28.16 9.18
N PHE A 32 3.25 26.90 8.90
CA PHE A 32 3.72 25.78 9.68
C PHE A 32 4.22 24.63 8.82
N SER A 33 5.10 23.82 9.42
CA SER A 33 5.63 22.59 8.84
C SER A 33 5.61 21.48 9.89
N ILE A 34 5.39 20.25 9.46
CA ILE A 34 5.42 19.06 10.33
C ILE A 34 6.58 18.17 9.87
N ALA A 35 7.55 17.95 10.75
CA ALA A 35 8.72 17.10 10.53
C ALA A 35 8.55 15.75 11.25
N ASP A 36 9.38 14.76 10.88
CA ASP A 36 9.44 13.42 11.49
C ASP A 36 8.18 12.55 11.30
N LYS A 37 7.31 12.89 10.33
CA LYS A 37 6.16 12.05 9.97
C LYS A 37 6.63 10.75 9.30
N SER A 38 6.02 9.62 9.66
CA SER A 38 6.25 8.34 8.95
C SER A 38 5.66 8.42 7.54
N GLN A 39 6.46 8.19 6.51
CA GLN A 39 5.99 8.27 5.11
C GLN A 39 5.03 7.12 4.75
N ARG A 40 5.13 5.97 5.45
CA ARG A 40 4.35 4.76 5.17
C ARG A 40 2.84 4.96 5.27
N HIS A 41 2.35 5.72 6.26
CA HIS A 41 0.90 5.88 6.50
C HIS A 41 0.24 7.03 5.72
N GLN A 42 1.01 7.90 5.06
CA GLN A 42 0.46 9.06 4.33
C GLN A 42 0.60 8.95 2.82
N SER A 43 1.48 8.06 2.33
CA SER A 43 1.70 7.92 0.90
C SER A 43 0.75 6.88 0.27
N PRO A 44 -0.08 7.27 -0.72
CA PRO A 44 -0.87 6.32 -1.50
C PRO A 44 0.00 5.26 -2.20
N VAL A 45 1.22 5.64 -2.61
CA VAL A 45 2.18 4.72 -3.23
C VAL A 45 2.70 3.70 -2.23
N ALA A 46 2.99 4.11 -1.00
CA ALA A 46 3.39 3.18 0.06
C ALA A 46 2.28 2.18 0.38
N PHE A 47 1.03 2.65 0.47
CA PHE A 47 -0.14 1.77 0.62
C PHE A 47 -0.26 0.75 -0.52
N ALA A 48 -0.15 1.20 -1.78
CA ALA A 48 -0.21 0.30 -2.93
C ALA A 48 0.89 -0.77 -2.87
N LEU A 49 2.12 -0.37 -2.55
CA LEU A 49 3.24 -1.30 -2.43
C LEU A 49 3.00 -2.33 -1.30
N GLU A 50 2.54 -1.89 -0.14
CA GLU A 50 2.22 -2.77 0.99
C GLU A 50 1.12 -3.78 0.64
N PHE A 51 0.07 -3.32 -0.06
CA PHE A 51 -0.97 -4.21 -0.59
C PHE A 51 -0.40 -5.23 -1.56
N LEU A 52 0.43 -4.81 -2.53
CA LEU A 52 1.03 -5.69 -3.53
C LEU A 52 1.99 -6.73 -2.90
N LEU A 53 2.70 -6.37 -1.82
CA LEU A 53 3.56 -7.29 -1.08
C LEU A 53 2.79 -8.21 -0.12
N SER A 54 1.50 -7.94 0.13
CA SER A 54 0.60 -8.77 0.92
C SER A 54 -0.47 -9.48 0.08
N VAL A 55 -0.32 -9.45 -1.25
CA VAL A 55 -1.33 -9.96 -2.18
C VAL A 55 -1.69 -11.43 -1.95
N SER A 56 -0.71 -12.28 -1.59
CA SER A 56 -0.92 -13.71 -1.35
C SER A 56 -1.73 -14.00 -0.09
N ASP A 57 -1.67 -13.08 0.88
CA ASP A 57 -2.41 -13.18 2.14
C ASP A 57 -3.80 -12.49 2.02
N SER A 58 -4.02 -11.76 0.92
CA SER A 58 -5.22 -10.97 0.69
C SER A 58 -6.33 -11.79 0.09
N ARG A 59 -7.55 -11.60 0.60
CA ARG A 59 -8.75 -12.14 -0.06
C ARG A 59 -9.12 -11.40 -1.33
N LEU A 60 -8.45 -10.29 -1.66
CA LEU A 60 -8.78 -9.42 -2.79
C LEU A 60 -10.25 -9.00 -2.77
N ALA A 61 -10.72 -8.54 -1.61
CA ALA A 61 -12.09 -8.05 -1.48
C ALA A 61 -12.31 -6.82 -2.36
N VAL A 62 -13.56 -6.59 -2.78
CA VAL A 62 -13.91 -5.41 -3.60
C VAL A 62 -13.44 -4.11 -2.96
N SER A 63 -13.60 -3.92 -1.65
CA SER A 63 -13.12 -2.72 -0.97
C SER A 63 -11.61 -2.51 -1.17
N GLN A 64 -10.81 -3.53 -0.89
CA GLN A 64 -9.35 -3.44 -1.00
C GLN A 64 -8.87 -3.15 -2.42
N MET A 65 -9.51 -3.77 -3.41
CA MET A 65 -9.20 -3.52 -4.83
C MET A 65 -9.63 -2.11 -5.26
N MET A 66 -10.75 -1.60 -4.73
CA MET A 66 -11.13 -0.21 -4.97
C MET A 66 -10.16 0.76 -4.30
N ASP A 67 -9.68 0.46 -3.08
CA ASP A 67 -8.67 1.26 -2.39
C ASP A 67 -7.35 1.29 -3.20
N LEU A 68 -6.94 0.17 -3.79
CA LEU A 68 -5.79 0.10 -4.71
C LEU A 68 -6.03 0.96 -5.96
N LEU A 69 -7.22 0.90 -6.54
CA LEU A 69 -7.62 1.72 -7.68
C LEU A 69 -7.80 3.21 -7.31
N ASP A 70 -7.93 3.55 -6.03
CA ASP A 70 -7.95 4.94 -5.56
C ASP A 70 -6.52 5.55 -5.50
N VAL A 71 -5.47 4.74 -5.64
CA VAL A 71 -4.08 5.21 -5.76
C VAL A 71 -3.79 5.74 -7.18
N PRO A 72 -3.45 7.03 -7.35
CA PRO A 72 -3.16 7.62 -8.67
C PRO A 72 -2.06 6.89 -9.44
N ALA A 73 -1.00 6.46 -8.74
CA ALA A 73 0.14 5.79 -9.37
C ALA A 73 -0.22 4.44 -10.02
N VAL A 74 -1.17 3.72 -9.42
CA VAL A 74 -1.69 2.47 -9.98
C VAL A 74 -2.59 2.78 -11.17
N ARG A 75 -3.52 3.73 -11.01
CA ARG A 75 -4.42 4.14 -12.10
C ARG A 75 -3.68 4.56 -13.36
N GLN A 76 -2.69 5.44 -13.21
CA GLN A 76 -1.88 5.92 -14.33
C GLN A 76 -1.16 4.76 -15.01
N ARG A 77 -0.59 3.82 -14.25
CA ARG A 77 0.07 2.63 -14.80
C ARG A 77 -0.86 1.77 -15.67
N PHE A 78 -2.10 1.60 -15.25
CA PHE A 78 -3.09 0.80 -15.98
C PHE A 78 -3.94 1.62 -16.97
N GLY A 79 -3.72 2.94 -17.09
CA GLY A 79 -4.51 3.80 -17.96
C GLY A 79 -5.98 3.94 -17.53
N LEU A 80 -6.23 3.94 -16.21
CA LEU A 80 -7.55 4.16 -15.62
C LEU A 80 -7.69 5.62 -15.22
N ASP A 81 -8.79 6.25 -15.64
CA ASP A 81 -9.11 7.61 -15.18
C ASP A 81 -9.86 7.58 -13.84
N ALA A 82 -9.64 8.59 -13.00
CA ALA A 82 -10.37 8.73 -11.73
C ALA A 82 -11.89 8.87 -11.95
N GLY A 83 -12.31 9.54 -13.03
CA GLY A 83 -13.72 9.69 -13.40
C GLY A 83 -14.41 8.38 -13.81
N SER A 84 -13.63 7.34 -14.14
CA SER A 84 -14.16 6.03 -14.55
C SER A 84 -14.50 5.10 -13.37
N LEU A 85 -13.97 5.39 -12.17
CA LEU A 85 -14.13 4.52 -10.99
C LEU A 85 -15.60 4.33 -10.54
N PRO A 86 -16.49 5.35 -10.59
CA PRO A 86 -17.90 5.15 -10.25
C PRO A 86 -18.60 4.14 -11.18
N LEU A 87 -18.30 4.19 -12.48
CA LEU A 87 -18.85 3.25 -13.46
C LEU A 87 -18.30 1.83 -13.22
N LEU A 88 -16.98 1.73 -13.01
CA LEU A 88 -16.36 0.45 -12.67
C LEU A 88 -16.97 -0.18 -11.42
N ARG A 89 -17.22 0.63 -10.37
CA ARG A 89 -17.87 0.19 -9.13
C ARG A 89 -19.28 -0.35 -9.39
N ARG A 90 -20.06 0.32 -10.26
CA ARG A 90 -21.39 -0.15 -10.67
C ARG A 90 -21.32 -1.49 -11.39
N TRP A 91 -20.40 -1.65 -12.35
CA TRP A 91 -20.23 -2.92 -13.06
C TRP A 91 -19.75 -4.05 -12.14
N ILE A 92 -18.83 -3.76 -11.21
CA ILE A 92 -18.38 -4.74 -10.20
C ILE A 92 -19.56 -5.24 -9.36
N GLN A 93 -20.45 -4.34 -8.94
CA GLN A 93 -21.66 -4.69 -8.19
C GLN A 93 -22.64 -5.54 -9.02
N GLN A 94 -22.90 -5.16 -10.27
CA GLN A 94 -23.81 -5.88 -11.17
C GLN A 94 -23.26 -7.23 -11.63
N ALA A 95 -21.94 -7.35 -11.78
CA ALA A 95 -21.27 -8.61 -12.04
C ALA A 95 -21.25 -9.53 -10.81
N HIS A 96 -21.73 -9.05 -9.65
CA HIS A 96 -21.74 -9.74 -8.37
C HIS A 96 -20.34 -10.15 -7.88
N ILE A 97 -19.29 -9.39 -8.25
CA ILE A 97 -17.94 -9.64 -7.72
C ILE A 97 -17.92 -9.31 -6.23
N ARG A 98 -17.30 -10.18 -5.42
CA ARG A 98 -17.19 -10.01 -3.97
C ARG A 98 -15.75 -10.06 -3.47
N TRP A 99 -15.04 -11.13 -3.82
CA TRP A 99 -13.66 -11.36 -3.38
C TRP A 99 -13.02 -12.52 -4.16
N GLY A 100 -11.70 -12.63 -4.07
CA GLY A 100 -10.91 -13.71 -4.65
C GLY A 100 -10.71 -13.54 -6.14
N LEU A 101 -9.46 -13.72 -6.60
CA LEU A 101 -9.14 -13.59 -8.02
C LEU A 101 -9.88 -14.64 -8.85
N ASP A 102 -9.69 -15.92 -8.51
CA ASP A 102 -10.27 -17.08 -9.16
C ASP A 102 -10.55 -18.20 -8.14
N ALA A 103 -11.02 -19.35 -8.63
CA ALA A 103 -11.30 -20.51 -7.79
C ALA A 103 -10.05 -21.06 -7.08
N ARG A 104 -8.87 -21.02 -7.71
CA ARG A 104 -7.61 -21.54 -7.15
C ARG A 104 -7.14 -20.68 -5.97
N HIS A 105 -7.14 -19.37 -6.18
CA HIS A 105 -6.80 -18.37 -5.17
C HIS A 105 -7.68 -18.46 -3.92
N ARG A 106 -8.96 -18.85 -4.05
CA ARG A 106 -9.85 -18.99 -2.90
C ARG A 106 -9.59 -20.21 -2.02
N GLN A 107 -9.00 -21.28 -2.55
CA GLN A 107 -8.86 -22.56 -1.86
C GLN A 107 -8.21 -22.44 -0.47
N PRO A 108 -7.10 -21.69 -0.29
CA PRO A 108 -6.46 -21.55 1.02
C PRO A 108 -7.35 -20.88 2.08
N PHE A 109 -8.37 -20.11 1.67
CA PHE A 109 -9.21 -19.32 2.57
C PHE A 109 -10.53 -20.01 2.97
N MET A 110 -10.87 -21.14 2.34
CA MET A 110 -12.20 -21.76 2.45
C MET A 110 -12.28 -22.91 3.48
N GLY A 111 -11.15 -23.34 4.05
CA GLY A 111 -11.10 -24.45 5.02
C GLY A 111 -11.65 -25.78 4.47
N ASP A 112 -11.76 -26.80 5.33
CA ASP A 112 -12.20 -28.14 4.91
C ASP A 112 -13.68 -28.19 4.50
N LEU A 113 -14.54 -27.39 5.15
CA LEU A 113 -15.98 -27.34 4.86
C LEU A 113 -16.29 -26.63 3.54
N GLY A 114 -15.61 -25.51 3.24
CA GLY A 114 -15.77 -24.80 1.97
C GLY A 114 -15.19 -25.55 0.77
N ASN A 115 -14.26 -26.49 1.01
CA ASN A 115 -13.75 -27.39 -0.03
C ASN A 115 -14.74 -28.51 -0.40
N GLN A 116 -15.61 -28.91 0.54
CA GLN A 116 -16.62 -29.97 0.37
C GLN A 116 -17.96 -29.46 -0.20
N GLU A 117 -18.39 -28.24 0.14
CA GLU A 117 -19.67 -27.66 -0.30
C GLU A 117 -19.76 -27.36 -1.81
N VAL A 118 -18.66 -27.47 -2.56
CA VAL A 118 -18.59 -27.01 -3.96
C VAL A 118 -18.25 -28.15 -4.93
N GLN A 119 -19.11 -29.16 -4.99
CA GLN A 119 -19.20 -30.05 -6.14
C GLN A 119 -20.12 -29.40 -7.19
N GLY A 120 -19.57 -29.03 -8.36
CA GLY A 120 -20.36 -28.57 -9.52
C GLY A 120 -20.04 -27.18 -10.08
N GLY A 121 -18.77 -26.83 -10.33
CA GLY A 121 -18.40 -25.62 -11.08
C GLY A 121 -18.64 -24.27 -10.38
N GLN A 122 -19.28 -24.25 -9.21
CA GLN A 122 -19.64 -23.04 -8.45
C GLN A 122 -18.45 -22.33 -7.78
N ARG A 123 -17.22 -22.87 -7.84
CA ARG A 123 -16.03 -22.28 -7.17
C ARG A 123 -15.63 -20.91 -7.72
N GLU A 124 -15.94 -20.63 -9.00
CA GLU A 124 -15.60 -19.36 -9.65
C GLU A 124 -16.64 -18.25 -9.39
N GLN A 125 -17.81 -18.54 -8.81
CA GLN A 125 -18.86 -17.52 -8.67
C GLN A 125 -18.42 -16.37 -7.76
N ASN A 126 -18.79 -15.14 -8.12
CA ASN A 126 -18.50 -13.92 -7.37
C ASN A 126 -16.99 -13.58 -7.29
N THR A 127 -16.14 -14.21 -8.10
CA THR A 127 -14.70 -13.92 -8.22
C THR A 127 -14.46 -12.78 -9.22
N TRP A 128 -13.29 -12.17 -9.16
CA TRP A 128 -12.86 -11.18 -10.14
C TRP A 128 -12.83 -11.73 -11.56
N MET A 129 -12.23 -12.91 -11.76
CA MET A 129 -12.15 -13.54 -13.09
C MET A 129 -13.52 -13.90 -13.65
N GLN A 130 -14.45 -14.37 -12.83
CA GLN A 130 -15.81 -14.65 -13.31
C GLN A 130 -16.56 -13.37 -13.68
N GLY A 131 -16.52 -12.34 -12.83
CA GLY A 131 -17.16 -11.07 -13.16
C GLY A 131 -16.55 -10.40 -14.39
N LEU A 132 -15.23 -10.50 -14.58
CA LEU A 132 -14.55 -10.02 -15.78
C LEU A 132 -15.03 -10.76 -17.04
N LYS A 133 -15.17 -12.10 -16.99
CA LYS A 133 -15.74 -12.89 -18.10
C LYS A 133 -17.15 -12.41 -18.44
N ARG A 134 -17.99 -12.09 -17.44
CA ARG A 134 -19.35 -11.55 -17.66
C ARG A 134 -19.33 -10.18 -18.35
N MET A 135 -18.40 -9.30 -17.95
CA MET A 135 -18.22 -7.99 -18.59
C MET A 135 -17.77 -8.11 -20.04
N LEU A 136 -16.76 -8.94 -20.31
CA LEU A 136 -16.25 -9.20 -21.66
C LEU A 136 -17.29 -9.86 -22.56
N LEU A 137 -18.05 -10.82 -22.04
CA LEU A 137 -19.15 -11.44 -22.77
C LEU A 137 -20.24 -10.41 -23.08
N GLY A 138 -20.61 -9.57 -22.09
CA GLY A 138 -21.54 -8.46 -22.28
C GLY A 138 -21.14 -7.51 -23.40
N TYR A 139 -19.84 -7.18 -23.50
CA TYR A 139 -19.32 -6.38 -24.60
C TYR A 139 -19.44 -7.09 -25.97
N ALA A 140 -19.15 -8.39 -26.01
CA ALA A 140 -19.13 -9.16 -27.26
C ALA A 140 -20.54 -9.43 -27.82
N VAL A 141 -21.52 -9.74 -26.95
CA VAL A 141 -22.87 -10.15 -27.38
C VAL A 141 -23.96 -9.11 -27.11
N GLY A 142 -23.65 -8.07 -26.32
CA GLY A 142 -24.61 -7.05 -25.90
C GLY A 142 -25.75 -7.60 -25.03
N ALA A 143 -26.88 -6.91 -25.05
CA ALA A 143 -28.15 -7.50 -24.61
C ALA A 143 -28.61 -8.49 -25.70
N ASP A 144 -28.75 -9.77 -25.36
CA ASP A 144 -29.13 -10.83 -26.30
C ASP A 144 -30.28 -10.37 -27.24
N PRO A 145 -30.02 -10.21 -28.56
CA PRO A 145 -31.04 -9.79 -29.51
C PRO A 145 -32.04 -10.91 -29.85
N THR A 146 -31.77 -12.15 -29.43
CA THR A 146 -32.53 -13.34 -29.82
C THR A 146 -33.67 -13.71 -28.87
N GLN A 147 -33.86 -12.97 -27.77
CA GLN A 147 -34.85 -13.24 -26.72
C GLN A 147 -34.79 -14.69 -26.19
N ARG A 148 -33.63 -15.34 -26.27
CA ARG A 148 -33.48 -16.70 -25.78
C ARG A 148 -33.59 -16.69 -24.26
N THR A 149 -34.26 -17.72 -23.74
CA THR A 149 -34.39 -17.97 -22.30
C THR A 149 -33.10 -18.52 -21.70
N ASP A 150 -32.27 -19.20 -22.52
CA ASP A 150 -30.88 -19.48 -22.19
C ASP A 150 -30.05 -18.27 -22.66
N ARG A 151 -29.45 -17.57 -21.70
CA ARG A 151 -28.49 -16.48 -21.93
C ARG A 151 -27.11 -16.85 -21.43
N ASP A 152 -26.95 -18.10 -21.02
CA ASP A 152 -25.75 -18.66 -20.43
C ASP A 152 -24.84 -19.20 -21.52
N TRP A 153 -23.73 -18.50 -21.74
CA TRP A 153 -22.66 -19.04 -22.57
C TRP A 153 -21.66 -19.76 -21.66
N HIS A 154 -21.61 -21.10 -21.74
CA HIS A 154 -20.80 -21.93 -20.84
C HIS A 154 -21.02 -21.63 -19.34
N GLY A 155 -22.28 -21.37 -18.94
CA GLY A 155 -22.62 -21.03 -17.55
C GLY A 155 -22.23 -19.60 -17.13
N ILE A 156 -21.92 -18.72 -18.10
CA ILE A 156 -21.59 -17.31 -17.88
C ILE A 156 -22.70 -16.45 -18.47
N GLU A 157 -23.32 -15.63 -17.64
CA GLU A 157 -24.36 -14.69 -18.07
C GLU A 157 -23.73 -13.32 -18.42
N PRO A 158 -23.98 -12.78 -19.63
CA PRO A 158 -23.43 -11.50 -20.08
C PRO A 158 -23.93 -10.33 -19.23
N LEU A 159 -23.03 -9.38 -18.94
CA LEU A 159 -23.41 -8.09 -18.36
C LEU A 159 -23.63 -7.06 -19.48
N ALA A 160 -24.86 -7.00 -20.01
CA ALA A 160 -25.20 -6.17 -21.17
C ALA A 160 -24.97 -4.66 -20.99
N GLU A 161 -24.84 -4.17 -19.76
CA GLU A 161 -24.52 -2.77 -19.47
C GLU A 161 -23.09 -2.39 -19.89
N VAL A 162 -22.20 -3.37 -20.01
CA VAL A 162 -20.87 -3.17 -20.57
C VAL A 162 -20.98 -3.14 -22.09
N ALA A 163 -21.21 -1.95 -22.63
CA ALA A 163 -21.39 -1.74 -24.07
C ALA A 163 -20.84 -0.37 -24.50
N GLY A 164 -20.76 -0.15 -25.82
CA GLY A 164 -20.36 1.14 -26.39
C GLY A 164 -18.89 1.49 -26.11
N LEU A 165 -18.58 2.79 -26.08
CA LEU A 165 -17.22 3.29 -25.87
C LEU A 165 -16.71 3.04 -24.44
N ASP A 166 -17.61 3.03 -23.45
CA ASP A 166 -17.25 2.83 -22.05
C ASP A 166 -16.66 1.44 -21.80
N ALA A 167 -17.04 0.43 -22.59
CA ALA A 167 -16.54 -0.94 -22.47
C ALA A 167 -15.01 -1.05 -22.61
N ALA A 168 -14.34 -0.04 -23.19
CA ALA A 168 -12.89 0.07 -23.20
C ALA A 168 -12.26 -0.01 -21.79
N LEU A 169 -13.00 0.39 -20.74
CA LEU A 169 -12.56 0.31 -19.34
C LEU A 169 -12.35 -1.12 -18.82
N VAL A 170 -12.96 -2.11 -19.47
CA VAL A 170 -12.76 -3.53 -19.11
C VAL A 170 -11.33 -3.98 -19.42
N GLY A 171 -10.69 -3.40 -20.45
CA GLY A 171 -9.31 -3.73 -20.84
C GLY A 171 -8.28 -3.40 -19.76
N PRO A 172 -8.22 -2.16 -19.24
CA PRO A 172 -7.42 -1.81 -18.07
C PRO A 172 -7.67 -2.69 -16.83
N LEU A 173 -8.94 -3.03 -16.54
CA LEU A 173 -9.27 -3.93 -15.43
C LEU A 173 -8.71 -5.34 -15.67
N ASP A 174 -8.88 -5.91 -16.87
CA ASP A 174 -8.31 -7.21 -17.25
C ASP A 174 -6.78 -7.21 -17.07
N ARG A 175 -6.10 -6.17 -17.56
CA ARG A 175 -4.64 -6.04 -17.41
C ARG A 175 -4.21 -5.99 -15.94
N LEU A 176 -4.90 -5.23 -15.09
CA LEU A 176 -4.62 -5.18 -13.66
C LEU A 176 -4.77 -6.55 -13.01
N LEU A 177 -5.90 -7.23 -13.27
CA LEU A 177 -6.18 -8.53 -12.66
C LEU A 177 -5.20 -9.62 -13.10
N ARG A 178 -4.80 -9.62 -14.38
CA ARG A 178 -3.75 -10.52 -14.90
C ARG A 178 -2.37 -10.22 -14.33
N ALA A 179 -2.04 -8.94 -14.18
CA ALA A 179 -0.78 -8.55 -13.53
C ALA A 179 -0.75 -9.06 -12.07
N LEU A 180 -1.85 -8.92 -11.33
CA LEU A 180 -1.98 -9.47 -9.97
C LEU A 180 -1.87 -10.99 -9.94
N GLU A 181 -2.50 -11.70 -10.89
CA GLU A 181 -2.38 -13.16 -11.03
C GLU A 181 -0.92 -13.59 -11.20
N SER A 182 -0.23 -12.98 -12.16
CA SER A 182 1.19 -13.24 -12.44
C SER A 182 2.08 -12.94 -11.23
N TRP A 183 1.81 -11.80 -10.57
CA TRP A 183 2.56 -11.40 -9.39
C TRP A 183 2.37 -12.36 -8.23
N MET A 184 1.14 -12.79 -7.93
CA MET A 184 0.85 -13.80 -6.91
C MET A 184 1.61 -15.11 -7.15
N HIS A 185 1.64 -15.59 -8.39
CA HIS A 185 2.42 -16.77 -8.74
C HIS A 185 3.92 -16.55 -8.51
N THR A 186 4.44 -15.39 -8.91
CA THR A 186 5.84 -15.02 -8.75
C THR A 186 6.27 -14.98 -7.28
N VAL A 187 5.46 -14.36 -6.42
CA VAL A 187 5.82 -14.19 -5.00
C VAL A 187 5.59 -15.43 -4.14
N SER A 188 4.82 -16.40 -4.62
CA SER A 188 4.60 -17.68 -3.94
C SER A 188 5.86 -18.54 -3.84
N GLN A 189 6.85 -18.28 -4.70
CA GLN A 189 8.09 -19.05 -4.77
C GLN A 189 9.19 -18.35 -3.97
N PRO A 190 9.76 -18.96 -2.92
CA PRO A 190 11.00 -18.50 -2.32
C PRO A 190 12.09 -18.30 -3.37
N ALA A 191 12.99 -17.35 -3.14
CA ALA A 191 14.04 -17.04 -4.08
C ALA A 191 15.25 -16.40 -3.39
N THR A 192 16.40 -16.44 -4.07
CA THR A 192 17.61 -15.77 -3.58
C THR A 192 17.46 -14.24 -3.57
N PRO A 193 18.27 -13.51 -2.79
CA PRO A 193 18.20 -12.05 -2.74
C PRO A 193 18.30 -11.39 -4.12
N ALA A 194 19.18 -11.89 -5.00
CA ALA A 194 19.35 -11.34 -6.35
C ALA A 194 18.08 -11.45 -7.20
N VAL A 195 17.39 -12.60 -7.14
CA VAL A 195 16.12 -12.81 -7.84
C VAL A 195 15.02 -11.95 -7.24
N TRP A 196 14.98 -11.80 -5.91
CA TRP A 196 14.06 -10.86 -5.26
C TRP A 196 14.29 -9.42 -5.68
N GLY A 197 15.55 -8.98 -5.82
CA GLY A 197 15.89 -7.67 -6.36
C GLY A 197 15.23 -7.43 -7.72
N GLN A 198 15.34 -8.38 -8.63
CA GLN A 198 14.70 -8.31 -9.95
C GLN A 198 13.16 -8.30 -9.86
N ARG A 199 12.58 -9.18 -9.04
CA ARG A 199 11.12 -9.29 -8.86
C ARG A 199 10.52 -8.01 -8.29
N LEU A 200 11.15 -7.41 -7.28
CA LEU A 200 10.66 -6.19 -6.64
C LEU A 200 10.84 -4.94 -7.51
N GLN A 201 11.90 -4.88 -8.32
CA GLN A 201 12.03 -3.86 -9.36
C GLN A 201 10.94 -4.00 -10.43
N ALA A 202 10.70 -5.22 -10.90
CA ALA A 202 9.63 -5.51 -11.86
C ALA A 202 8.25 -5.17 -11.28
N LEU A 203 7.98 -5.51 -10.02
CA LEU A 203 6.75 -5.13 -9.31
C LEU A 203 6.51 -3.61 -9.38
N MET A 204 7.51 -2.82 -8.97
CA MET A 204 7.39 -1.36 -9.00
C MET A 204 7.14 -0.87 -10.42
N ALA A 205 7.88 -1.38 -11.40
CA ALA A 205 7.72 -1.01 -12.79
C ALA A 205 6.33 -1.38 -13.33
N ASP A 206 5.80 -2.55 -12.98
CA ASP A 206 4.57 -3.12 -13.53
C ASP A 206 3.31 -2.51 -12.96
N PHE A 207 3.34 -2.05 -11.71
CA PHE A 207 2.16 -1.56 -11.00
C PHE A 207 2.17 -0.07 -10.68
N LEU A 208 3.32 0.59 -10.66
CA LEU A 208 3.44 1.96 -10.16
C LEU A 208 4.02 2.88 -11.24
N HIS A 209 3.29 3.93 -11.57
CA HIS A 209 3.77 5.01 -12.41
C HIS A 209 3.17 6.33 -11.91
N SER A 210 4.00 7.29 -11.52
CA SER A 210 3.53 8.62 -11.10
C SER A 210 4.46 9.70 -11.62
N GLU A 211 3.87 10.75 -12.17
CA GLU A 211 4.57 11.98 -12.55
C GLU A 211 4.65 12.99 -11.39
N ALA A 212 3.99 12.71 -10.27
CA ALA A 212 4.00 13.61 -9.11
C ALA A 212 5.41 13.62 -8.46
N PRO A 213 6.02 14.79 -8.22
CA PRO A 213 7.39 14.88 -7.70
C PRO A 213 7.60 14.14 -6.36
N GLN A 214 6.59 14.17 -5.49
CA GLN A 214 6.62 13.49 -4.20
C GLN A 214 6.62 11.95 -4.32
N ASP A 215 5.83 11.42 -5.25
CA ASP A 215 5.74 9.97 -5.50
C ASP A 215 7.02 9.49 -6.19
N ALA A 216 7.54 10.26 -7.15
CA ALA A 216 8.80 9.97 -7.82
C ALA A 216 9.98 9.91 -6.83
N ALA A 217 10.03 10.85 -5.87
CA ALA A 217 11.03 10.83 -4.80
C ALA A 217 10.92 9.58 -3.91
N LEU A 218 9.70 9.17 -3.56
CA LEU A 218 9.47 7.96 -2.77
C LEU A 218 9.84 6.68 -3.54
N LEU A 219 9.48 6.59 -4.82
CA LEU A 219 9.87 5.46 -5.69
C LEU A 219 11.40 5.36 -5.80
N LEU A 220 12.10 6.49 -5.91
CA LEU A 220 13.56 6.51 -5.90
C LEU A 220 14.12 6.05 -4.53
N GLN A 221 13.52 6.49 -3.42
CA GLN A 221 13.91 6.05 -2.08
C GLN A 221 13.73 4.53 -1.91
N LEU A 222 12.60 3.98 -2.38
CA LEU A 222 12.33 2.55 -2.40
C LEU A 222 13.38 1.76 -3.18
N HIS A 223 13.73 2.26 -4.38
CA HIS A 223 14.76 1.66 -5.21
C HIS A 223 16.12 1.66 -4.52
N ASN A 224 16.53 2.79 -3.92
CA ASN A 224 17.78 2.90 -3.18
C ASN A 224 17.83 1.97 -1.97
N SER A 225 16.73 1.87 -1.21
CA SER A 225 16.61 0.94 -0.08
C SER A 225 16.74 -0.52 -0.53
N LEU A 226 16.14 -0.88 -1.67
CA LEU A 226 16.29 -2.22 -2.24
C LEU A 226 17.75 -2.51 -2.62
N GLN A 227 18.43 -1.56 -3.25
CA GLN A 227 19.85 -1.71 -3.59
C GLN A 227 20.74 -1.88 -2.35
N GLN A 228 20.50 -1.11 -1.29
CA GLN A 228 21.23 -1.23 -0.03
C GLN A 228 21.05 -2.61 0.60
N TRP A 229 19.83 -3.15 0.57
CA TRP A 229 19.57 -4.52 1.05
C TRP A 229 20.30 -5.57 0.21
N LEU A 230 20.28 -5.45 -1.13
CA LEU A 230 21.00 -6.37 -2.01
C LEU A 230 22.51 -6.35 -1.75
N GLN A 231 23.09 -5.16 -1.58
CA GLN A 231 24.50 -5.00 -1.23
C GLN A 231 24.83 -5.64 0.13
N ALA A 232 23.96 -5.46 1.13
CA ALA A 232 24.14 -6.11 2.43
C ALA A 232 24.09 -7.65 2.32
N CYS A 233 23.18 -8.19 1.50
CA CYS A 233 23.10 -9.64 1.23
C CYS A 233 24.35 -10.15 0.52
N GLU A 234 24.88 -9.39 -0.43
CA GLU A 234 26.12 -9.73 -1.17
C GLU A 234 27.33 -9.78 -0.24
N VAL A 235 27.51 -8.75 0.61
CA VAL A 235 28.58 -8.70 1.62
C VAL A 235 28.47 -9.88 2.60
N ALA A 236 27.26 -10.24 3.00
CA ALA A 236 26.99 -11.38 3.87
C ALA A 236 27.07 -12.74 3.15
N GLN A 237 27.26 -12.75 1.82
CA GLN A 237 27.24 -13.94 0.97
C GLN A 237 25.96 -14.78 1.14
N LEU A 238 24.82 -14.13 1.35
CA LEU A 238 23.54 -14.79 1.54
C LEU A 238 23.02 -15.34 0.21
N GLN A 239 23.09 -16.67 0.06
CA GLN A 239 22.61 -17.39 -1.14
C GLN A 239 21.33 -18.20 -0.88
N GLU A 240 20.82 -18.20 0.35
CA GLU A 240 19.62 -18.94 0.72
C GLU A 240 18.36 -18.36 0.07
N GLU A 241 17.40 -19.23 -0.22
CA GLU A 241 16.09 -18.81 -0.69
C GLU A 241 15.27 -18.23 0.46
N LEU A 242 14.88 -16.97 0.30
CA LEU A 242 14.06 -16.26 1.28
C LEU A 242 12.59 -16.29 0.85
N PRO A 243 11.66 -16.50 1.79
CA PRO A 243 10.24 -16.27 1.54
C PRO A 243 9.96 -14.76 1.43
N LEU A 244 8.87 -14.40 0.72
CA LEU A 244 8.45 -12.99 0.57
C LEU A 244 8.32 -12.28 1.92
N SER A 245 7.81 -12.97 2.95
CA SER A 245 7.57 -12.38 4.28
C SER A 245 8.81 -11.75 4.89
N VAL A 246 9.98 -12.41 4.77
CA VAL A 246 11.26 -11.91 5.29
C VAL A 246 11.72 -10.68 4.50
N VAL A 247 11.64 -10.76 3.17
CA VAL A 247 12.07 -9.66 2.29
C VAL A 247 11.17 -8.44 2.46
N ARG A 248 9.84 -8.65 2.51
CA ARG A 248 8.82 -7.62 2.72
C ARG A 248 9.04 -6.90 4.04
N ASP A 249 9.19 -7.64 5.13
CA ASP A 249 9.34 -7.07 6.47
C ASP A 249 10.59 -6.18 6.56
N HIS A 250 11.72 -6.68 6.07
CA HIS A 250 12.95 -5.91 6.02
C HIS A 250 12.82 -4.65 5.14
N TRP A 251 12.32 -4.79 3.90
CA TRP A 251 12.26 -3.68 2.95
C TRP A 251 11.28 -2.59 3.38
N LEU A 252 10.10 -2.95 3.89
CA LEU A 252 9.12 -1.98 4.38
C LEU A 252 9.58 -1.28 5.67
N THR A 253 10.30 -1.98 6.56
CA THR A 253 10.84 -1.35 7.78
C THR A 253 11.83 -0.23 7.48
N GLN A 254 12.54 -0.28 6.34
CA GLN A 254 13.44 0.80 5.92
C GLN A 254 12.68 2.08 5.53
N LEU A 255 11.41 2.00 5.14
CA LEU A 255 10.56 3.18 4.90
C LEU A 255 10.13 3.87 6.19
N ASP A 256 10.02 3.11 7.28
CA ASP A 256 9.64 3.61 8.59
C ASP A 256 10.80 4.31 9.29
N GLN A 257 12.04 4.13 8.80
CA GLN A 257 13.18 4.81 9.38
C GLN A 257 13.10 6.33 9.10
N PRO A 258 12.98 7.15 10.16
CA PRO A 258 12.91 8.59 9.99
C PRO A 258 14.19 9.08 9.32
N HIS A 259 14.06 9.61 8.10
CA HIS A 259 15.17 10.23 7.43
C HIS A 259 15.54 11.51 8.20
N LEU A 260 16.71 11.48 8.84
CA LEU A 260 17.33 12.59 9.56
C LEU A 260 17.47 13.87 8.70
N ALA A 261 17.32 13.74 7.37
CA ALA A 261 17.50 14.78 6.37
C ALA A 261 16.22 15.54 5.98
N GLN A 262 15.06 15.33 6.64
CA GLN A 262 13.93 16.23 6.42
C GLN A 262 14.32 17.65 6.87
N ARG A 263 14.42 18.54 5.90
CA ARG A 263 14.79 19.94 6.08
C ARG A 263 13.90 20.57 7.14
N PHE A 264 14.49 20.96 8.28
CA PHE A 264 13.92 22.02 9.10
C PHE A 264 13.80 23.25 8.21
N MET A 265 12.58 23.53 7.76
CA MET A 265 12.30 24.71 6.95
C MET A 265 12.49 25.94 7.85
N GLY A 266 13.55 26.70 7.60
CA GLY A 266 13.75 27.99 8.26
C GLY A 266 12.62 28.96 7.90
N GLY A 267 12.15 29.74 8.87
CA GLY A 267 11.19 30.83 8.65
C GLY A 267 9.72 30.52 8.96
N GLN A 268 9.40 29.31 9.45
CA GLN A 268 8.03 28.92 9.81
C GLN A 268 7.96 28.27 11.21
N LEU A 269 6.75 28.05 11.72
CA LEU A 269 6.52 27.23 12.91
C LEU A 269 6.80 25.76 12.56
N THR A 270 7.57 25.04 13.37
CA THR A 270 7.87 23.63 13.13
C THR A 270 7.30 22.74 14.23
N PHE A 271 6.51 21.75 13.84
CA PHE A 271 6.07 20.65 14.69
C PHE A 271 6.95 19.44 14.45
N ALA A 272 7.46 18.81 15.51
CA ALA A 272 8.40 17.70 15.37
C ALA A 272 8.34 16.74 16.55
N THR A 273 8.95 15.56 16.39
CA THR A 273 9.10 14.61 17.49
C THR A 273 10.36 14.94 18.31
N LEU A 274 10.38 14.59 19.61
CA LEU A 274 11.60 14.62 20.42
C LEU A 274 12.60 13.56 19.93
N MET A 275 13.61 14.01 19.17
CA MET A 275 14.69 13.17 18.64
C MET A 275 16.00 13.44 19.38
N PRO A 276 16.71 12.40 19.86
CA PRO A 276 18.01 12.56 20.51
C PRO A 276 19.04 13.27 19.61
N MET A 277 19.99 13.97 20.21
CA MET A 277 21.13 14.62 19.52
C MET A 277 20.76 15.72 18.51
N ARG A 278 19.49 16.17 18.48
CA ARG A 278 19.03 17.29 17.65
C ARG A 278 18.79 18.55 18.50
N ALA A 279 19.88 19.13 19.03
CA ALA A 279 19.83 20.36 19.82
C ALA A 279 20.02 21.60 18.92
N ILE A 280 18.96 21.98 18.21
CA ILE A 280 18.95 23.22 17.41
C ILE A 280 18.39 24.34 18.29
N PRO A 281 19.08 25.50 18.41
CA PRO A 281 18.61 26.59 19.24
C PRO A 281 17.38 27.28 18.62
N PHE A 282 16.29 27.38 19.38
CA PHE A 282 15.09 28.15 19.02
C PHE A 282 14.82 29.22 20.07
N ARG A 283 14.28 30.37 19.64
CA ARG A 283 13.84 31.44 20.56
C ARG A 283 12.69 31.01 21.49
N MET A 284 11.86 30.07 21.02
CA MET A 284 10.72 29.52 21.76
C MET A 284 10.59 28.05 21.43
N VAL A 285 10.49 27.24 22.49
CA VAL A 285 10.31 25.79 22.46
C VAL A 285 9.04 25.47 23.25
N CYS A 286 8.07 24.84 22.60
CA CYS A 286 6.83 24.40 23.22
C CYS A 286 6.83 22.87 23.28
N LEU A 287 6.45 22.28 24.42
CA LEU A 287 6.26 20.84 24.56
C LEU A 287 4.78 20.54 24.74
N LEU A 288 4.24 19.59 23.98
CA LEU A 288 2.85 19.15 24.04
C LEU A 288 2.81 17.63 24.28
N GLY A 289 1.76 17.11 24.91
CA GLY A 289 1.62 15.66 25.15
C GLY A 289 2.60 15.11 26.19
N MET A 290 3.03 15.92 27.16
CA MET A 290 3.93 15.48 28.24
C MET A 290 3.15 14.74 29.35
N ALA A 291 2.33 13.76 28.95
CA ALA A 291 1.52 12.96 29.86
C ALA A 291 2.32 11.75 30.38
N ASP A 292 1.94 11.28 31.56
CA ASP A 292 2.48 10.04 32.14
C ASP A 292 2.17 8.85 31.21
N GLY A 293 3.16 7.98 31.00
CA GLY A 293 3.11 6.88 30.02
C GLY A 293 3.38 7.25 28.56
N GLU A 294 3.23 8.52 28.16
CA GLU A 294 3.58 8.99 26.81
C GLU A 294 4.99 9.59 26.74
N PHE A 295 5.43 10.26 27.82
CA PHE A 295 6.77 10.80 27.96
C PHE A 295 7.26 10.73 29.43
N PRO A 296 8.49 10.25 29.71
CA PRO A 296 9.47 9.71 28.77
C PRO A 296 9.06 8.35 28.20
N ARG A 297 9.39 8.09 26.93
CA ARG A 297 9.07 6.81 26.30
C ARG A 297 9.96 5.72 26.87
N ALA A 298 9.41 4.79 27.64
CA ALA A 298 10.14 3.61 28.07
C ALA A 298 10.13 2.57 26.94
N ARG A 299 11.31 2.11 26.52
CA ARG A 299 11.45 0.85 25.76
C ARG A 299 12.19 -0.14 26.64
N PRO A 300 11.53 -1.21 27.13
CA PRO A 300 12.25 -2.20 27.92
C PRO A 300 13.37 -2.79 27.05
N PRO A 301 14.57 -2.98 27.62
CA PRO A 301 15.64 -3.67 26.93
C PRO A 301 15.21 -5.11 26.63
N LEU A 302 15.87 -5.73 25.66
CA LEU A 302 15.65 -7.15 25.37
C LEU A 302 16.13 -7.97 26.58
N ASP A 303 15.41 -9.02 26.98
CA ASP A 303 15.75 -9.83 28.16
C ASP A 303 17.15 -10.48 28.06
N PHE A 304 17.64 -10.65 26.83
CA PHE A 304 18.96 -11.19 26.50
C PHE A 304 20.04 -10.12 26.28
N ASP A 305 19.73 -8.84 26.44
CA ASP A 305 20.72 -7.76 26.43
C ASP A 305 21.54 -7.80 27.73
N LEU A 306 22.76 -8.34 27.65
CA LEU A 306 23.67 -8.41 28.78
C LEU A 306 24.21 -7.04 29.19
N MET A 307 24.26 -6.06 28.28
CA MET A 307 24.70 -4.69 28.60
C MET A 307 23.69 -4.00 29.51
N ALA A 308 22.40 -4.30 29.35
CA ALA A 308 21.36 -3.80 30.24
C ALA A 308 21.50 -4.32 31.70
N ARG A 309 22.23 -5.41 31.92
CA ARG A 309 22.48 -6.00 33.25
C ARG A 309 23.74 -5.45 33.93
N ASP A 310 24.75 -5.01 33.17
CA ASP A 310 26.02 -4.45 33.67
C ASP A 310 26.28 -3.07 33.04
N LEU A 311 25.54 -2.05 33.50
CA LEU A 311 25.61 -0.68 32.99
C LEU A 311 26.97 -0.03 33.29
N ARG A 312 27.60 0.52 32.26
CA ARG A 312 28.90 1.21 32.33
C ARG A 312 28.81 2.68 31.87
N PRO A 313 29.72 3.55 32.32
CA PRO A 313 29.82 4.90 31.79
C PRO A 313 30.00 4.91 30.27
N GLY A 314 29.06 5.53 29.55
CA GLY A 314 29.04 5.57 28.08
C GLY A 314 27.90 4.75 27.45
N ASP A 315 27.30 3.83 28.20
CA ASP A 315 26.14 3.07 27.74
C ASP A 315 24.93 3.99 27.55
N ARG A 316 24.18 3.77 26.46
CA ARG A 316 22.99 4.56 26.12
C ARG A 316 21.75 3.82 26.61
N SER A 317 20.95 4.47 27.46
CA SER A 317 19.56 4.07 27.74
C SER A 317 18.61 4.95 26.94
N ARG A 318 17.52 4.39 26.42
CA ARG A 318 16.36 5.15 25.92
C ARG A 318 15.24 5.13 26.93
#